data_AF-A0A6G6WT66-F1
#
_entry.id   AF-A0A6G6WT66-F1
#
_cell.length_a   1.000
_cell.length_b   1.000
_cell.length_c   1.000
_cell.angle_alpha   90.00
_cell.angle_beta   90.00
_cell.angle_gamma   90.00
#
_symmetry.space_group_name_H-M   'P 1'
#
loop_
_entity.id
_entity.type
_entity.pdbx_description
1 polymer ?
#
loop_
_entity_poly.entity_id
_entity_poly.type
_entity_poly.pdbx_seq_one_letter_code
_entity_poly.pdbx_strand_id
1 'polypeptide(L)'
;MPPIRFVGLADLKPWPGAARTHSKAQIRQIAESIRRFGFINPIVIDEERQILAGHGRVEAARAMGLEEAPCLRIDTMSEAEKRAYAIADNKLALNAGWDREVLGDELERLLAEDLHFDIGATGFSVTETFSAANPNTR
;
A
#
# COMPACT_ATOMS: atom_id res chain seq x y z
N MET A 1 -21.41 -4.09 2.63
CA MET A 1 -20.03 -4.50 2.29
C MET A 1 -19.82 -5.91 2.81
N PRO A 2 -19.12 -6.78 2.08
CA PRO A 2 -18.73 -8.09 2.59
C PRO A 2 -17.82 -7.93 3.83
N PRO A 3 -17.87 -8.88 4.78
CA PRO A 3 -17.00 -8.82 5.95
C PRO A 3 -15.55 -9.08 5.57
N ILE A 4 -14.62 -8.41 6.26
CA ILE A 4 -13.20 -8.76 6.20
C ILE A 4 -12.99 -10.07 6.96
N ARG A 5 -12.22 -10.99 6.37
CA ARG A 5 -11.84 -12.27 6.97
C ARG A 5 -10.35 -12.50 6.81
N PHE A 6 -9.73 -13.14 7.79
CA PHE A 6 -8.35 -13.59 7.64
C PHE A 6 -8.30 -14.81 6.73
N VAL A 7 -7.34 -14.81 5.80
CA VAL A 7 -7.11 -15.89 4.84
C VAL A 7 -5.62 -16.21 4.86
N GLY A 8 -5.30 -17.51 4.85
CA GLY A 8 -3.92 -17.98 4.82
C GLY A 8 -3.19 -17.48 3.57
N LEU A 9 -1.98 -16.94 3.74
CA LEU A 9 -1.21 -16.38 2.62
C LEU A 9 -0.86 -17.44 1.57
N ALA A 10 -0.74 -18.71 1.99
CA ALA A 10 -0.51 -19.85 1.09
C ALA A 10 -1.69 -20.13 0.15
N ASP A 11 -2.89 -19.70 0.54
CA ASP A 11 -4.12 -19.90 -0.24
C ASP A 11 -4.39 -18.78 -1.24
N LEU A 12 -3.65 -17.68 -1.15
CA LEU A 12 -3.81 -16.53 -2.03
C LEU A 12 -3.10 -16.77 -3.37
N LYS A 13 -3.84 -16.56 -4.46
CA LYS A 13 -3.34 -16.76 -5.82
C LYS A 13 -3.00 -15.42 -6.46
N PRO A 14 -1.81 -15.23 -7.04
CA PRO A 14 -1.50 -14.03 -7.81
C PRO A 14 -2.47 -13.89 -8.99
N TRP A 15 -3.00 -12.68 -9.20
CA TRP A 15 -3.71 -12.38 -10.44
C TRP A 15 -2.79 -12.59 -11.67
N PRO A 16 -3.20 -13.38 -12.68
CA PRO A 16 -2.35 -13.70 -13.83
C PRO A 16 -1.90 -12.47 -14.63
N GLY A 17 -2.72 -11.41 -14.66
CA GLY A 17 -2.43 -10.16 -15.35
C GLY A 17 -1.81 -9.07 -14.47
N ALA A 18 -1.20 -9.44 -13.34
CA ALA A 18 -0.62 -8.45 -12.42
C ALA A 18 0.57 -7.74 -13.09
N ALA A 19 0.31 -6.55 -13.63
CA ALA A 19 1.31 -5.77 -14.36
C ALA A 19 2.23 -4.94 -13.45
N ARG A 20 1.84 -4.73 -12.18
CA ARG A 20 2.62 -3.92 -11.24
C ARG A 20 3.66 -4.79 -10.54
N THR A 21 4.91 -4.36 -10.60
CA THR A 21 6.02 -4.98 -9.87
C THR A 21 6.36 -4.16 -8.63
N HIS A 22 6.91 -4.83 -7.62
CA HIS A 22 7.31 -4.21 -6.37
C HIS A 22 8.80 -4.45 -6.12
N SER A 23 9.56 -3.38 -5.92
CA SER A 23 10.96 -3.50 -5.53
C SER A 23 11.09 -4.01 -4.09
N LYS A 24 12.21 -4.65 -3.73
CA LYS A 24 12.46 -5.07 -2.35
C LYS A 24 12.39 -3.89 -1.36
N ALA A 25 12.79 -2.69 -1.78
CA ALA A 25 12.71 -1.49 -0.96
C ALA A 25 11.25 -1.10 -0.69
N GLN A 26 10.41 -1.11 -1.72
CA GLN A 26 8.98 -0.82 -1.58
C GLN A 26 8.28 -1.85 -0.67
N ILE A 27 8.60 -3.14 -0.83
CA ILE A 27 8.05 -4.20 0.04
C ILE A 27 8.42 -3.95 1.51
N ARG A 28 9.65 -3.51 1.79
CA ARG A 28 10.05 -3.14 3.16
C ARG A 28 9.26 -1.96 3.71
N GLN A 29 9.01 -0.92 2.92
CA GLN A 29 8.18 0.22 3.34
C GLN A 29 6.75 -0.21 3.67
N ILE A 30 6.15 -1.08 2.83
CA ILE A 30 4.82 -1.63 3.08
C ILE A 30 4.83 -2.46 4.37
N ALA A 31 5.83 -3.30 4.58
CA ALA A 31 5.96 -4.08 5.81
C ALA A 31 6.09 -3.18 7.05
N GLU A 32 6.89 -2.13 6.99
CA GLU A 32 7.05 -1.19 8.11
C GLU A 32 5.75 -0.44 8.42
N SER A 33 5.06 0.03 7.39
CA SER A 33 3.73 0.62 7.51
C SER A 33 2.75 -0.33 8.20
N ILE A 34 2.72 -1.61 7.79
CA ILE A 34 1.87 -2.63 8.43
C ILE A 34 2.29 -2.90 9.88
N ARG A 35 3.58 -2.95 10.21
CA ARG A 35 4.03 -3.12 11.60
C ARG A 35 3.60 -1.97 12.49
N ARG A 36 3.70 -0.74 11.98
CA ARG A 36 3.41 0.48 12.74
C ARG A 36 1.92 0.70 12.95
N PHE A 37 1.12 0.56 11.89
CA PHE A 37 -0.30 0.92 11.91
C PHE A 37 -1.24 -0.28 11.97
N GLY A 38 -0.71 -1.49 11.83
CA GLY A 38 -1.50 -2.69 11.59
C GLY A 38 -1.92 -2.80 10.12
N PHE A 39 -2.60 -3.90 9.82
CA PHE A 39 -3.04 -4.23 8.46
C PHE A 39 -4.38 -3.54 8.14
N ILE A 40 -4.37 -2.20 8.10
CA ILE A 40 -5.57 -1.36 7.96
C ILE A 40 -6.29 -1.59 6.63
N ASN A 41 -5.53 -1.68 5.54
CA ASN A 41 -6.09 -1.91 4.21
C ASN A 41 -6.08 -3.42 3.92
N PRO A 42 -7.24 -4.09 3.76
CA PRO A 42 -7.30 -5.52 3.47
C PRO A 42 -6.94 -5.83 2.02
N ILE A 43 -6.46 -7.05 1.78
CA ILE A 43 -6.23 -7.56 0.42
C ILE A 43 -7.59 -7.80 -0.24
N VAL A 44 -7.79 -7.32 -1.46
CA VAL A 44 -9.03 -7.56 -2.19
C VAL A 44 -8.85 -8.82 -3.01
N ILE A 45 -9.74 -9.80 -2.81
CA ILE A 45 -9.70 -11.09 -3.49
C ILE A 45 -11.04 -11.41 -4.14
N ASP A 46 -11.01 -12.25 -5.17
CA ASP A 46 -12.23 -12.83 -5.73
C ASP A 46 -12.65 -14.11 -4.99
N GLU A 47 -13.71 -14.75 -5.48
CA GLU A 47 -14.24 -16.01 -4.96
C GLU A 47 -13.26 -17.19 -5.03
N GLU A 48 -12.28 -17.15 -5.95
CA GLU A 48 -11.25 -18.17 -6.13
C GLU A 48 -9.94 -17.87 -5.37
N ARG A 49 -9.95 -16.81 -4.55
CA ARG A 49 -8.79 -16.27 -3.81
C ARG A 49 -7.70 -15.67 -4.71
N GLN A 50 -8.06 -15.23 -5.92
CA GLN A 50 -7.17 -14.45 -6.76
C GLN A 50 -7.07 -13.03 -6.22
N ILE A 51 -5.84 -12.53 -6.09
CA ILE A 51 -5.56 -11.19 -5.54
C ILE A 51 -5.91 -10.15 -6.60
N LEU A 52 -7.03 -9.45 -6.44
CA LEU A 52 -7.43 -8.34 -7.31
C LEU A 52 -6.64 -7.07 -6.99
N ALA A 53 -6.39 -6.81 -5.70
CA ALA A 53 -5.59 -5.69 -5.23
C ALA A 53 -4.82 -6.03 -3.96
N GLY A 54 -3.57 -5.57 -3.86
CA GLY A 54 -2.73 -5.73 -2.68
C GLY A 54 -1.61 -6.76 -2.76
N HIS A 55 -1.09 -7.10 -3.96
CA HIS A 55 0.08 -7.98 -4.11
C HIS A 55 1.27 -7.53 -3.26
N GLY A 56 1.61 -6.24 -3.25
CA GLY A 56 2.68 -5.71 -2.39
C GLY A 56 2.44 -5.94 -0.90
N ARG A 57 1.19 -5.96 -0.43
CA ARG A 57 0.83 -6.28 0.96
C ARG A 57 0.97 -7.76 1.26
N VAL A 58 0.65 -8.63 0.30
CA VAL A 58 0.91 -10.09 0.41
C VAL A 58 2.41 -10.37 0.51
N GLU A 59 3.21 -9.77 -0.37
CA GLU A 59 4.67 -9.91 -0.34
C GLU A 59 5.28 -9.37 0.97
N ALA A 60 4.79 -8.23 1.46
CA ALA A 60 5.19 -7.69 2.75
C ALA A 60 4.81 -8.62 3.91
N ALA A 61 3.58 -9.15 3.92
CA ALA A 61 3.11 -10.10 4.92
C ALA A 61 3.98 -11.36 4.97
N ARG A 62 4.32 -11.91 3.79
CA ARG A 62 5.25 -13.04 3.64
C ARG A 62 6.64 -12.71 4.17
N ALA A 63 7.17 -11.53 3.84
CA ALA A 63 8.47 -11.08 4.31
C ALA A 63 8.52 -10.85 5.83
N MET A 64 7.38 -10.59 6.47
CA MET A 64 7.24 -10.49 7.93
C MET A 64 7.01 -11.83 8.62
N GLY A 65 6.83 -12.93 7.88
CA GLY A 65 6.54 -14.25 8.45
C GLY A 65 5.10 -14.42 8.94
N LEU A 66 4.15 -13.62 8.43
CA LEU A 66 2.73 -13.82 8.75
C LEU A 66 2.18 -15.05 8.03
N GLU A 67 1.27 -15.78 8.68
CA GLU A 67 0.62 -16.95 8.09
C GLU A 67 -0.69 -16.58 7.37
N GLU A 68 -1.36 -15.53 7.83
CA GLU A 68 -2.64 -15.05 7.31
C GLU A 68 -2.68 -13.52 7.24
N ALA A 69 -3.59 -12.99 6.43
CA ALA A 69 -3.83 -11.56 6.29
C ALA A 69 -5.32 -11.24 6.10
N PRO A 70 -5.78 -10.04 6.52
CA PRO A 70 -7.16 -9.64 6.33
C PRO A 70 -7.46 -9.45 4.85
N CYS A 71 -8.51 -10.12 4.39
CA CYS A 71 -8.97 -10.10 3.02
C CYS A 71 -10.44 -9.67 2.93
N LEU A 72 -10.75 -8.86 1.93
CA LEU A 72 -12.10 -8.53 1.51
C LEU A 72 -12.42 -9.35 0.26
N ARG A 73 -13.34 -10.30 0.36
CA ARG A 73 -13.78 -11.12 -0.78
C ARG A 73 -14.91 -10.43 -1.54
N ILE A 74 -14.75 -10.29 -2.85
CA ILE A 74 -15.76 -9.73 -3.76
C ILE A 74 -16.18 -10.82 -4.75
N ASP A 75 -17.44 -11.22 -4.73
CA ASP A 75 -18.02 -12.26 -5.60
C ASP A 75 -19.11 -11.71 -6.54
N THR A 76 -19.22 -10.39 -6.65
CA THR A 76 -20.24 -9.71 -7.46
C THR A 76 -19.71 -9.16 -8.80
N MET A 77 -18.42 -9.32 -9.08
CA MET A 77 -17.78 -8.81 -10.29
C MET A 77 -17.68 -9.90 -11.36
N SER A 78 -18.02 -9.55 -12.59
CA SER A 78 -17.66 -10.35 -13.77
C SER A 78 -16.14 -10.40 -13.97
N GLU A 79 -15.66 -11.38 -14.75
CA GLU A 79 -14.24 -11.50 -15.10
C GLU A 79 -13.65 -10.24 -15.76
N ALA A 80 -14.46 -9.53 -16.55
CA ALA A 80 -14.06 -8.27 -17.16
C ALA A 80 -13.91 -7.15 -16.13
N GLU A 81 -14.81 -7.08 -15.15
CA GLU A 81 -14.74 -6.10 -14.05
C GLU A 81 -13.56 -6.40 -13.13
N LYS A 82 -13.27 -7.67 -12.82
CA LYS A 82 -12.07 -8.07 -12.06
C LYS A 82 -10.79 -7.59 -12.75
N ARG A 83 -10.68 -7.82 -14.06
CA ARG A 83 -9.56 -7.32 -14.91
C ARG A 83 -9.44 -5.80 -14.85
N ALA A 84 -10.55 -5.09 -15.05
CA ALA A 84 -10.58 -3.64 -15.04
C ALA A 84 -10.19 -3.08 -13.66
N TYR A 85 -10.71 -3.66 -12.59
CA TYR A 85 -10.45 -3.24 -11.22
C TYR A 85 -8.97 -3.42 -10.84
N ALA A 86 -8.36 -4.57 -11.18
CA ALA A 86 -6.94 -4.81 -10.93
C ALA A 86 -6.01 -3.77 -11.60
N ILE A 87 -6.42 -3.25 -12.77
CA ILE A 87 -5.73 -2.16 -13.45
C ILE A 87 -6.02 -0.81 -12.77
N ALA A 88 -7.30 -0.55 -12.49
CA ALA A 88 -7.78 0.72 -11.95
C ALA A 88 -7.19 1.02 -10.56
N ASP A 89 -7.18 0.05 -9.65
CA ASP A 89 -6.61 0.20 -8.28
C ASP A 89 -5.18 0.77 -8.34
N ASN A 90 -4.37 0.25 -9.26
CA ASN A 90 -3.00 0.70 -9.45
C ASN A 90 -2.90 2.05 -10.16
N LYS A 91 -3.63 2.22 -11.27
CA LYS A 91 -3.50 3.41 -12.12
C LYS A 91 -4.11 4.66 -11.46
N LEU A 92 -5.22 4.52 -10.75
CA LEU A 92 -5.88 5.64 -10.06
C LEU A 92 -4.97 6.22 -8.97
N ALA A 93 -4.30 5.36 -8.19
CA ALA A 93 -3.32 5.81 -7.21
C ALA A 93 -2.12 6.53 -7.86
N LEU A 94 -1.65 6.06 -9.02
CA LEU A 94 -0.54 6.68 -9.76
C LEU A 94 -0.91 7.98 -10.49
N ASN A 95 -2.19 8.24 -10.71
CA ASN A 95 -2.65 9.48 -11.34
C ASN A 95 -2.69 10.65 -10.36
N ALA A 96 -2.70 10.37 -9.05
CA ALA A 96 -2.64 11.40 -8.03
C ALA A 96 -1.20 11.95 -7.91
N GLY A 97 -1.11 13.27 -7.72
CA GLY A 97 0.11 13.94 -7.30
C GLY A 97 0.05 14.34 -5.84
N TRP A 98 1.17 14.85 -5.32
CA TRP A 98 1.24 15.47 -4.00
C TRP A 98 1.34 16.97 -4.16
N ASP A 99 0.52 17.71 -3.40
CA ASP A 99 0.82 19.10 -3.09
C ASP A 99 2.03 19.11 -2.16
N ARG A 100 3.14 19.68 -2.64
CA ARG A 100 4.43 19.57 -1.95
C ARG A 100 4.51 20.48 -0.72
N GLU A 101 3.82 21.61 -0.73
CA GLU A 101 3.79 22.52 0.41
C GLU A 101 2.97 21.89 1.54
N VAL A 102 1.75 21.45 1.23
CA VAL A 102 0.87 20.80 2.21
C VAL A 102 1.49 19.52 2.77
N LEU A 103 2.15 18.72 1.93
CA LEU A 103 2.86 17.52 2.37
C LEU A 103 4.03 17.85 3.30
N GLY A 104 4.82 18.87 2.97
CA GLY A 104 5.94 19.31 3.79
C GLY A 104 5.48 19.72 5.19
N ASP A 105 4.49 20.60 5.25
CA ASP A 105 3.91 21.09 6.52
C ASP A 105 3.38 19.94 7.40
N GLU A 106 2.74 18.94 6.79
CA GLU A 106 2.20 17.80 7.53
C GLU A 106 3.30 16.91 8.10
N LEU A 107 4.37 16.67 7.34
CA LEU A 107 5.49 15.85 7.80
C LEU A 107 6.32 16.58 8.86
N GLU A 108 6.47 17.90 8.76
CA GLU A 108 7.08 18.71 9.82
C GLU A 108 6.25 18.68 11.10
N ARG A 109 4.92 18.81 11.00
CA ARG A 109 4.02 18.70 12.16
C ARG A 109 4.13 17.34 12.82
N LEU A 110 4.15 16.26 12.04
CA LEU A 110 4.30 14.91 12.54
C LEU A 110 5.61 14.73 13.34
N LEU A 111 6.73 15.25 12.83
CA LEU A 111 8.02 15.20 13.54
C LEU A 111 8.06 16.09 14.77
N ALA A 112 7.35 17.21 14.77
CA ALA A 112 7.24 18.08 15.94
C ALA A 112 6.43 17.41 17.08
N GLU A 113 5.44 16.59 16.74
CA GLU A 113 4.64 15.81 17.69
C GLU A 113 5.37 14.56 18.20
N ASP A 114 6.11 13.87 17.33
CA ASP A 114 6.91 12.70 17.67
C ASP A 114 8.27 12.74 16.93
N LEU A 115 9.30 13.24 17.62
CA LEU A 115 10.67 13.34 17.10
C LEU A 115 11.30 11.97 16.77
N HIS A 116 10.71 10.88 17.26
CA HIS A 116 11.17 9.52 17.01
C HIS A 116 10.32 8.80 15.96
N PHE A 117 9.37 9.50 15.33
CA PHE A 117 8.55 8.92 14.29
C PHE A 117 9.38 8.52 13.07
N ASP A 118 9.26 7.26 12.65
CA ASP A 118 9.88 6.79 11.41
C ASP A 118 9.06 7.23 10.20
N ILE A 119 9.52 8.29 9.52
CA ILE A 119 8.94 8.79 8.27
C ILE A 119 8.84 7.69 7.21
N GLY A 120 9.71 6.68 7.23
CA GLY A 120 9.64 5.52 6.34
C GLY A 120 8.30 4.79 6.40
N ALA A 121 7.58 4.82 7.52
CA ALA A 121 6.26 4.21 7.67
C ALA A 121 5.19 4.87 6.78
N THR A 122 5.40 6.13 6.38
CA THR A 122 4.53 6.87 5.44
C THR A 122 4.78 6.49 3.97
N GLY A 123 5.90 5.82 3.69
CA GLY A 123 6.37 5.55 2.34
C GLY A 123 7.23 6.66 1.72
N PHE A 124 7.33 7.82 2.38
CA PHE A 124 8.29 8.87 2.01
C PHE A 124 9.66 8.64 2.62
N SER A 125 10.69 9.12 1.93
CA SER A 125 12.03 9.26 2.50
C SER A 125 12.25 10.68 3.05
N VAL A 126 13.12 10.78 4.05
CA VAL A 126 13.57 12.06 4.65
C VAL A 126 14.20 12.99 3.59
N THR A 127 14.81 12.45 2.53
CA THR A 127 15.39 13.26 1.46
C THR A 127 14.33 13.83 0.49
N GLU A 128 13.17 13.20 0.36
CA GLU A 128 12.07 13.70 -0.46
C GLU A 128 11.31 14.86 0.21
N THR A 129 11.42 14.97 1.54
CA THR A 129 10.75 16.02 2.32
C THR A 129 11.51 17.34 2.33
N PHE A 130 12.85 17.31 2.31
CA PHE A 130 13.68 18.52 2.43
C PHE A 130 14.09 19.20 1.12
N SER A 131 13.80 18.60 -0.04
CA SER A 131 14.09 19.25 -1.34
C SER A 131 13.11 20.38 -1.71
N ALA A 132 12.14 20.69 -0.84
CA ALA A 132 11.19 21.80 -0.98
C ALA A 132 11.68 23.12 -0.34
N ALA A 133 12.86 23.15 0.28
CA ALA A 133 13.47 24.42 0.69
C ALA A 133 13.99 25.17 -0.55
N ASN A 134 13.14 26.03 -1.08
CA ASN A 134 13.34 26.92 -2.22
C ASN A 134 14.71 27.64 -2.18
N PRO A 135 15.61 27.48 -3.18
CA PRO A 135 16.85 28.25 -3.27
C PRO A 135 16.68 29.71 -3.72
N ASN A 136 15.46 30.20 -3.96
CA ASN A 136 15.21 31.61 -4.30
C ASN A 136 14.51 32.37 -3.15
N THR A 137 15.29 32.76 -2.16
CA THR A 137 15.05 33.97 -1.37
C THR A 137 16.32 34.84 -1.42
N ARG A 138 16.44 35.63 -2.48
CA ARG A 138 17.06 36.97 -2.50
C ARG A 138 16.38 37.82 -3.55
#